data_AF-A0A443RVM3-F1
#
_entry.id   AF-A0A443RVM3-F1
#
_cell.length_a   1.000
_cell.length_b   1.000
_cell.length_c   1.000
_cell.angle_alpha   90.00
_cell.angle_beta   90.00
_cell.angle_gamma   90.00
#
_symmetry.space_group_name_H-M   'P 1'
#
loop_
_entity.id
_entity.type
_entity.pdbx_description
1 polymer ?
#
loop_
_entity_poly.entity_id
_entity_poly.type
_entity_poly.pdbx_seq_one_letter_code
_entity_poly.pdbx_strand_id
1 'polypeptide(L)'
;RRAFIFAASADVKLPNFPKPTHVFSQRACQLSAFIDGIRYSPTVDYKIALFRAITVRDAISDLPKINTDLPKKVSYKSSPVCHYQKIMRFYSNETIRDHCCKQISALTKARINEIPQTAGSDWRDLPNIRVQLPDGTVVNKLVYLYHDVKNGKTQNGKLRGVCNCASGNECDVGKSRQENTLIPWCLVHTANRQYQWSGLYGRLQFDGFFPTIVTNPEPIGKQGRVIHPQENRIISVRECARSQTFPDNFSFMGGIPDRHRQIGNAVPPLLAYSIGLQFKAAIIEMAT
;
A
#
# COMPACT_ATOMS: atom_id res chain seq x y z
N ARG A 1 -7.05 8.22 5.26
CA ARG A 1 -7.89 9.30 5.83
C ARG A 1 -7.75 10.53 4.91
N ARG A 2 -8.80 11.33 4.76
CA ARG A 2 -8.82 12.58 3.99
C ARG A 2 -9.53 13.65 4.82
N ALA A 3 -9.12 14.91 4.69
CA ALA A 3 -9.84 16.06 5.23
C ALA A 3 -10.79 16.60 4.15
N PHE A 4 -12.00 16.97 4.55
CA PHE A 4 -13.01 17.55 3.69
C PHE A 4 -13.58 18.78 4.39
N ILE A 5 -13.76 19.86 3.64
CA ILE A 5 -14.39 21.09 4.10
C ILE A 5 -15.62 21.26 3.22
N PHE A 6 -16.81 21.29 3.82
CA PHE A 6 -18.06 21.57 3.13
C PHE A 6 -18.45 23.02 3.40
N ALA A 7 -18.96 23.68 2.38
CA ALA A 7 -19.53 25.01 2.46
C ALA A 7 -20.81 25.04 1.61
N ALA A 8 -21.76 25.87 2.01
CA ALA A 8 -23.01 26.10 1.32
C ALA A 8 -23.30 27.60 1.34
N SER A 9 -24.06 28.10 0.35
CA SER A 9 -24.59 29.47 0.39
C SER A 9 -25.60 29.61 1.53
N ALA A 10 -25.91 30.83 1.94
CA ALA A 10 -26.75 31.09 3.13
C ALA A 10 -28.18 30.54 3.01
N ASP A 11 -28.69 30.46 1.79
CA ASP A 11 -29.98 29.87 1.44
C ASP A 11 -29.95 28.35 1.35
N VAL A 12 -28.75 27.72 1.29
CA VAL A 12 -28.59 26.28 1.12
C VAL A 12 -28.25 25.59 2.43
N LYS A 13 -28.97 24.51 2.73
CA LYS A 13 -28.65 23.66 3.89
C LYS A 13 -27.25 23.09 3.73
N LEU A 14 -26.41 23.25 4.76
CA LEU A 14 -25.07 22.66 4.78
C LEU A 14 -25.17 21.11 4.75
N PRO A 15 -24.52 20.42 3.79
CA PRO A 15 -24.56 18.96 3.74
C PRO A 15 -23.91 18.31 4.96
N ASN A 16 -24.48 17.19 5.41
CA ASN A 16 -23.86 16.35 6.43
C ASN A 16 -22.70 15.53 5.85
N PHE A 17 -21.82 15.01 6.71
CA PHE A 17 -20.90 13.94 6.32
C PHE A 17 -21.66 12.61 6.13
N PRO A 18 -21.22 11.74 5.21
CA PRO A 18 -21.85 10.43 5.03
C PRO A 18 -21.60 9.52 6.24
N LYS A 19 -22.61 8.71 6.58
CA LYS A 19 -22.49 7.60 7.54
C LYS A 19 -21.57 6.51 6.97
N PRO A 20 -20.74 5.87 7.80
CA PRO A 20 -19.93 4.75 7.34
C PRO A 20 -20.82 3.56 6.99
N THR A 21 -20.54 2.95 5.84
CA THR A 21 -21.31 1.79 5.34
C THR A 21 -20.66 0.47 5.72
N HIS A 22 -19.33 0.44 5.87
CA HIS A 22 -18.56 -0.76 6.18
C HIS A 22 -17.79 -0.60 7.50
N VAL A 23 -17.75 -1.65 8.32
CA VAL A 23 -16.90 -1.68 9.51
C VAL A 23 -15.43 -1.63 9.09
N PHE A 24 -14.59 -1.04 9.93
CA PHE A 24 -13.15 -0.94 9.68
C PHE A 24 -12.34 -0.84 10.98
N SER A 25 -11.03 -0.96 10.89
CA SER A 25 -10.15 -0.90 12.07
C SER A 25 -10.33 0.40 12.84
N GLN A 26 -10.66 0.30 14.13
CA GLN A 26 -10.82 1.46 15.02
C GLN A 26 -9.60 2.39 15.01
N ARG A 27 -8.39 1.81 14.95
CA ARG A 27 -7.13 2.58 14.85
C ARG A 27 -7.07 3.46 13.60
N ALA A 28 -7.64 3.01 12.49
CA ALA A 28 -7.69 3.76 11.23
C ALA A 28 -8.86 4.76 11.18
N CYS A 29 -9.84 4.62 12.07
CA CYS A 29 -11.05 5.44 12.16
C CYS A 29 -11.00 6.50 13.27
N GLN A 30 -9.80 6.97 13.64
CA GLN A 30 -9.64 8.18 14.46
C GLN A 30 -9.91 9.41 13.60
N LEU A 31 -11.14 9.92 13.66
CA LEU A 31 -11.67 11.00 12.81
C LEU A 31 -11.78 12.36 13.50
N SER A 32 -11.51 12.44 14.81
CA SER A 32 -11.46 13.72 15.51
C SER A 32 -10.17 14.48 15.24
N ALA A 33 -10.24 15.81 15.19
CA ALA A 33 -9.10 16.72 15.06
C ALA A 33 -8.99 17.62 16.29
N PHE A 34 -7.78 18.10 16.60
CA PHE A 34 -7.54 19.09 17.64
C PHE A 34 -7.05 20.38 16.98
N ILE A 35 -7.71 21.49 17.28
CA ILE A 35 -7.33 22.83 16.84
C ILE A 35 -7.35 23.71 18.08
N ASP A 36 -6.21 24.32 18.42
CA ASP A 36 -6.03 25.18 19.60
C ASP A 36 -6.53 24.56 20.91
N GLY A 37 -6.24 23.27 21.11
CA GLY A 37 -6.65 22.50 22.29
C GLY A 37 -8.12 22.04 22.29
N ILE A 38 -8.93 22.49 21.33
CA ILE A 38 -10.34 22.11 21.20
C ILE A 38 -10.46 20.87 20.31
N ARG A 39 -11.19 19.87 20.79
CA ARG A 39 -11.45 18.62 20.05
C ARG A 39 -12.69 18.77 19.17
N TYR A 40 -12.50 18.72 17.87
CA TYR A 40 -13.57 18.64 16.88
C TYR A 40 -13.81 17.19 16.47
N SER A 41 -15.06 16.76 16.50
CA SER A 41 -15.47 15.42 16.05
C SER A 41 -16.60 15.57 15.03
N PRO A 42 -16.65 14.70 14.00
CA PRO A 42 -17.77 14.76 13.07
C PRO A 42 -19.09 14.41 13.78
N THR A 43 -20.17 15.04 13.35
CA THR A 43 -21.51 14.95 13.97
C THR A 43 -22.18 13.59 13.83
N VAL A 44 -21.68 12.77 12.91
CA VAL A 44 -22.21 11.45 12.60
C VAL A 44 -21.62 10.41 13.54
N ASP A 45 -22.43 9.46 14.02
CA ASP A 45 -21.92 8.30 14.74
C ASP A 45 -21.20 7.34 13.77
N TYR A 46 -19.91 7.12 14.00
CA TYR A 46 -19.06 6.22 13.21
C TYR A 46 -18.83 4.86 13.89
N LYS A 47 -19.53 4.55 14.99
CA LYS A 47 -19.31 3.30 15.75
C LYS A 47 -19.93 2.07 15.09
N ILE A 48 -20.95 2.26 14.26
CA ILE A 48 -21.73 1.18 13.65
C ILE A 48 -21.70 1.33 12.14
N ALA A 49 -21.56 0.19 11.45
CA ALA A 49 -21.70 0.08 10.02
C ALA A 49 -22.39 -1.25 9.69
N LEU A 50 -23.17 -1.27 8.61
CA LEU A 50 -24.00 -2.42 8.26
C LEU A 50 -23.20 -3.56 7.61
N PHE A 51 -22.17 -3.22 6.84
CA PHE A 51 -21.43 -4.19 6.04
C PHE A 51 -20.07 -4.51 6.66
N ARG A 52 -19.57 -5.73 6.42
CA ARG A 52 -18.21 -6.14 6.80
C ARG A 52 -17.16 -5.32 6.06
N ALA A 53 -15.93 -5.27 6.56
CA ALA A 53 -14.82 -4.65 5.85
C ALA A 53 -14.57 -5.32 4.47
N ILE A 54 -14.19 -4.53 3.46
CA ILE A 54 -13.70 -5.01 2.16
C ILE A 54 -12.22 -5.34 2.29
N THR A 55 -11.84 -6.53 1.86
CA THR A 55 -10.48 -7.06 1.98
C THR A 55 -9.70 -6.95 0.67
N VAL A 56 -8.38 -7.18 0.73
CA VAL A 56 -7.56 -7.32 -0.49
C VAL A 56 -8.10 -8.45 -1.38
N ARG A 57 -8.54 -9.57 -0.79
CA ARG A 57 -9.15 -10.69 -1.51
C ARG A 57 -10.39 -10.24 -2.28
N ASP A 58 -11.28 -9.49 -1.63
CA ASP A 58 -12.45 -8.94 -2.31
C ASP A 58 -12.04 -8.06 -3.49
N ALA A 59 -10.98 -7.27 -3.35
CA ALA A 59 -10.56 -6.35 -4.39
C ALA A 59 -9.89 -7.02 -5.61
N ILE A 60 -9.03 -8.04 -5.42
CA ILE A 60 -8.12 -8.48 -6.49
C ILE A 60 -8.12 -9.98 -6.81
N SER A 61 -8.87 -10.82 -6.07
CA SER A 61 -8.78 -12.28 -6.21
C SER A 61 -9.24 -12.85 -7.57
N ASP A 62 -10.07 -12.15 -8.33
CA ASP A 62 -10.50 -12.55 -9.68
C ASP A 62 -9.55 -12.07 -10.79
N LEU A 63 -8.53 -11.27 -10.47
CA LEU A 63 -7.54 -10.83 -11.45
C LEU A 63 -6.60 -11.98 -11.83
N PRO A 64 -6.32 -12.19 -13.12
CA PRO A 64 -5.42 -13.23 -13.57
C PRO A 64 -3.97 -12.90 -13.22
N LYS A 65 -3.16 -13.91 -12.93
CA LYS A 65 -1.70 -13.73 -12.74
C LYS A 65 -1.07 -12.99 -13.91
N ILE A 66 -0.09 -12.13 -13.61
CA ILE A 66 0.66 -11.37 -14.61
C ILE A 66 1.91 -12.17 -15.00
N ASN A 67 1.93 -12.67 -16.23
CA ASN A 67 3.14 -13.18 -16.88
C ASN A 67 3.65 -12.06 -17.82
N THR A 68 4.80 -11.47 -17.50
CA THR A 68 5.50 -10.36 -18.21
C THR A 68 5.56 -10.55 -19.75
N ASP A 69 5.60 -9.56 -20.66
CA ASP A 69 5.82 -8.11 -20.64
C ASP A 69 4.77 -7.40 -21.54
N LEU A 70 4.44 -6.14 -21.21
CA LEU A 70 3.56 -5.20 -21.95
C LEU A 70 2.03 -5.38 -21.84
N PRO A 71 1.24 -4.29 -21.92
CA PRO A 71 -0.19 -4.31 -21.67
C PRO A 71 -0.92 -4.91 -22.87
N LYS A 72 -1.06 -6.23 -22.90
CA LYS A 72 -2.13 -6.85 -23.68
C LYS A 72 -3.44 -6.64 -22.93
N LYS A 73 -4.52 -6.27 -23.64
CA LYS A 73 -5.87 -6.43 -23.09
C LYS A 73 -5.99 -7.90 -22.69
N VAL A 74 -6.12 -8.16 -21.41
CA VAL A 74 -6.29 -9.52 -20.87
C VAL A 74 -7.78 -9.72 -20.62
N SER A 75 -8.31 -10.90 -20.93
CA SER A 75 -9.68 -11.22 -20.55
C SER A 75 -9.75 -11.69 -19.10
N TYR A 76 -10.86 -11.43 -18.42
CA TYR A 76 -11.13 -12.11 -17.16
C TYR A 76 -11.17 -13.62 -17.38
N LYS A 77 -10.61 -14.37 -16.43
CA LYS A 77 -10.64 -15.85 -16.46
C LYS A 77 -11.87 -16.44 -15.77
N SER A 78 -12.59 -15.63 -15.01
CA SER A 78 -13.76 -16.03 -14.24
C SER A 78 -14.72 -14.86 -14.09
N SER A 79 -15.99 -15.18 -13.82
CA SER A 79 -16.98 -14.19 -13.37
C SER A 79 -16.56 -13.59 -12.02
N PRO A 80 -17.11 -12.41 -11.64
CA PRO A 80 -16.82 -11.80 -10.34
C PRO A 80 -17.15 -12.77 -9.19
N VAL A 81 -16.21 -12.98 -8.27
CA VAL A 81 -16.36 -13.93 -7.15
C VAL A 81 -17.04 -13.34 -5.92
N CYS A 82 -17.08 -12.00 -5.79
CA CYS A 82 -17.75 -11.34 -4.68
C CYS A 82 -18.49 -10.06 -5.10
N HIS A 83 -19.30 -9.51 -4.18
CA HIS A 83 -20.10 -8.31 -4.41
C HIS A 83 -19.24 -7.10 -4.86
N TYR A 84 -18.07 -6.91 -4.23
CA TYR A 84 -17.17 -5.83 -4.60
C TYR A 84 -16.75 -5.88 -6.08
N GLN A 85 -16.36 -7.06 -6.54
CA GLN A 85 -15.94 -7.26 -7.92
C GLN A 85 -17.10 -7.11 -8.90
N LYS A 86 -18.32 -7.50 -8.51
CA LYS A 86 -19.53 -7.25 -9.31
C LYS A 86 -19.74 -5.75 -9.53
N ILE A 87 -19.53 -4.93 -8.51
CA ILE A 87 -19.60 -3.46 -8.64
C ILE A 87 -18.47 -2.95 -9.55
N MET A 88 -17.22 -3.35 -9.29
CA MET A 88 -16.08 -2.85 -10.08
C MET A 88 -16.19 -3.25 -11.56
N ARG A 89 -16.70 -4.45 -11.84
CA ARG A 89 -16.87 -4.99 -13.20
C ARG A 89 -18.20 -4.66 -13.85
N PHE A 90 -19.11 -3.95 -13.19
CA PHE A 90 -20.48 -3.75 -13.66
C PHE A 90 -20.57 -3.22 -15.10
N TYR A 91 -19.71 -2.27 -15.48
CA TYR A 91 -19.64 -1.71 -16.83
C TYR A 91 -18.47 -2.27 -17.66
N SER A 92 -17.84 -3.36 -17.23
CA SER A 92 -16.73 -4.00 -17.94
C SER A 92 -17.25 -4.95 -19.01
N ASN A 93 -16.56 -5.01 -20.14
CA ASN A 93 -16.86 -5.89 -21.26
C ASN A 93 -16.04 -7.19 -21.21
N GLU A 94 -15.88 -7.77 -20.01
CA GLU A 94 -15.04 -8.95 -19.74
C GLU A 94 -13.54 -8.80 -20.09
N THR A 95 -13.09 -7.56 -20.36
CA THR A 95 -11.67 -7.24 -20.57
C THR A 95 -11.10 -6.43 -19.41
N ILE A 96 -9.84 -6.70 -19.12
CA ILE A 96 -9.04 -6.06 -18.09
C ILE A 96 -8.10 -5.06 -18.75
N ARG A 97 -8.22 -3.80 -18.32
CA ARG A 97 -7.30 -2.72 -18.69
C ARG A 97 -6.32 -2.47 -17.55
N ASP A 98 -5.14 -1.97 -17.88
CA ASP A 98 -4.14 -1.51 -16.92
C ASP A 98 -3.68 -2.55 -15.90
N HIS A 99 -3.81 -3.85 -16.19
CA HIS A 99 -3.28 -4.89 -15.32
C HIS A 99 -1.80 -5.14 -15.61
N CYS A 100 -1.00 -4.11 -15.32
CA CYS A 100 0.43 -4.06 -15.55
C CYS A 100 1.15 -3.46 -14.34
N CYS A 101 2.37 -3.91 -14.08
CA CYS A 101 3.21 -3.44 -12.97
C CYS A 101 4.37 -2.61 -13.48
N LYS A 102 4.87 -1.69 -12.64
CA LYS A 102 6.16 -1.03 -12.88
C LYS A 102 7.28 -2.07 -12.90
N GLN A 103 8.20 -1.93 -13.85
CA GLN A 103 9.40 -2.75 -13.91
C GLN A 103 10.32 -2.41 -12.74
N ILE A 104 10.86 -3.45 -12.10
CA ILE A 104 11.75 -3.33 -10.95
C ILE A 104 13.12 -3.92 -11.28
N SER A 105 14.18 -3.45 -10.60
CA SER A 105 15.53 -3.96 -10.84
C SER A 105 15.66 -5.45 -10.52
N ALA A 106 16.64 -6.12 -11.14
CA ALA A 106 16.91 -7.54 -10.90
C ALA A 106 17.15 -7.83 -9.40
N LEU A 107 17.89 -6.97 -8.70
CA LEU A 107 18.10 -7.08 -7.26
C LEU A 107 16.79 -6.94 -6.46
N THR A 108 15.91 -6.01 -6.84
CA THR A 108 14.61 -5.87 -6.17
C THR A 108 13.74 -7.11 -6.41
N LYS A 109 13.74 -7.65 -7.64
CA LYS A 109 13.02 -8.88 -7.97
C LYS A 109 13.55 -10.07 -7.16
N ALA A 110 14.88 -10.20 -7.04
CA ALA A 110 15.51 -11.20 -6.20
C ALA A 110 15.08 -11.07 -4.73
N ARG A 111 15.05 -9.84 -4.17
CA ARG A 111 14.52 -9.61 -2.82
C ARG A 111 13.08 -10.08 -2.69
N ILE A 112 12.20 -9.68 -3.61
CA ILE A 112 10.78 -10.05 -3.55
C ILE A 112 10.59 -11.57 -3.61
N ASN A 113 11.37 -12.28 -4.44
CA ASN A 113 11.32 -13.74 -4.52
C ASN A 113 11.58 -14.42 -3.18
N GLU A 114 12.44 -13.82 -2.36
CA GLU A 114 12.85 -14.36 -1.06
C GLU A 114 11.94 -13.91 0.08
N ILE A 115 11.00 -12.98 -0.14
CA ILE A 115 10.00 -12.62 0.88
C ILE A 115 8.97 -13.76 0.99
N PRO A 116 8.83 -14.41 2.16
CA PRO A 116 7.85 -15.46 2.35
C PRO A 116 6.42 -14.99 2.07
N GLN A 117 5.55 -15.92 1.67
CA GLN A 117 4.13 -15.64 1.46
C GLN A 117 3.32 -15.65 2.77
N THR A 118 3.96 -15.94 3.90
CA THR A 118 3.33 -15.92 5.22
C THR A 118 2.83 -14.53 5.60
N ALA A 119 1.68 -14.49 6.25
CA ALA A 119 1.05 -13.24 6.64
C ALA A 119 1.97 -12.44 7.58
N GLY A 120 2.29 -11.21 7.17
CA GLY A 120 3.07 -10.28 8.00
C GLY A 120 4.51 -10.12 7.52
N SER A 121 4.98 -11.05 6.69
CA SER A 121 6.36 -11.06 6.20
C SER A 121 6.76 -9.78 5.46
N ASP A 122 8.02 -9.41 5.64
CA ASP A 122 8.64 -8.20 5.09
C ASP A 122 10.17 -8.32 5.03
N TRP A 123 10.88 -7.20 4.82
CA TRP A 123 12.34 -7.19 4.63
C TRP A 123 13.14 -7.90 5.73
N ARG A 124 12.59 -8.02 6.94
CA ARG A 124 13.24 -8.68 8.09
C ARG A 124 13.36 -10.19 7.89
N ASP A 125 12.56 -10.75 7.00
CA ASP A 125 12.58 -12.18 6.66
C ASP A 125 13.54 -12.51 5.51
N LEU A 126 14.21 -11.50 4.93
CA LEU A 126 15.18 -11.73 3.85
C LEU A 126 16.36 -12.57 4.36
N PRO A 127 16.76 -13.63 3.64
CA PRO A 127 17.90 -14.44 4.02
C PRO A 127 19.21 -13.69 3.77
N ASN A 128 20.20 -13.88 4.65
CA ASN A 128 21.53 -13.32 4.47
C ASN A 128 22.44 -14.28 3.65
N ILE A 129 22.18 -14.39 2.35
CA ILE A 129 22.84 -15.32 1.44
C ILE A 129 23.51 -14.61 0.26
N ARG A 130 24.48 -15.29 -0.37
CA ARG A 130 25.10 -14.86 -1.62
C ARG A 130 24.26 -15.43 -2.77
N VAL A 131 23.89 -14.59 -3.74
CA VAL A 131 23.04 -14.97 -4.88
C VAL A 131 23.63 -14.41 -6.16
N GLN A 132 23.58 -15.16 -7.26
CA GLN A 132 23.92 -14.66 -8.60
C GLN A 132 22.63 -14.35 -9.34
N LEU A 133 22.49 -13.12 -9.84
CA LEU A 133 21.33 -12.67 -10.58
C LEU A 133 21.38 -13.12 -12.05
N PRO A 134 20.24 -13.12 -12.78
CA PRO A 134 20.20 -13.53 -14.18
C PRO A 134 21.09 -12.68 -15.11
N ASP A 135 21.37 -11.43 -14.75
CA ASP A 135 22.27 -10.53 -15.48
C ASP A 135 23.76 -10.76 -15.16
N GLY A 136 24.08 -11.78 -14.35
CA GLY A 136 25.43 -12.11 -13.91
C GLY A 136 25.89 -11.36 -12.66
N THR A 137 25.16 -10.34 -12.20
CA THR A 137 25.50 -9.59 -10.99
C THR A 137 25.52 -10.49 -9.76
N VAL A 138 26.58 -10.40 -8.97
CA VAL A 138 26.69 -11.13 -7.70
C VAL A 138 26.18 -10.25 -6.56
N VAL A 139 25.16 -10.75 -5.86
CA VAL A 139 24.64 -10.19 -4.61
C VAL A 139 25.36 -10.85 -3.45
N ASN A 140 26.02 -10.06 -2.61
CA ASN A 140 26.81 -10.55 -1.49
C ASN A 140 25.99 -10.65 -0.19
N LYS A 141 26.53 -11.38 0.78
CA LYS A 141 26.02 -11.38 2.16
C LYS A 141 26.25 -10.00 2.79
N LEU A 142 25.28 -9.53 3.55
CA LEU A 142 25.43 -8.37 4.43
C LEU A 142 26.34 -8.74 5.60
N VAL A 143 27.36 -7.93 5.84
CA VAL A 143 28.36 -8.12 6.89
C VAL A 143 28.04 -7.25 8.10
N TYR A 144 28.05 -7.85 9.28
CA TYR A 144 27.75 -7.22 10.56
C TYR A 144 29.05 -7.10 11.37
N LEU A 145 29.67 -5.92 11.35
CA LEU A 145 30.99 -5.68 11.96
C LEU A 145 30.92 -4.93 13.29
N TYR A 146 29.75 -4.41 13.67
CA TYR A 146 29.62 -3.50 14.80
C TYR A 146 28.69 -4.06 15.88
N HIS A 147 29.01 -3.78 17.14
CA HIS A 147 28.09 -4.04 18.23
C HIS A 147 26.89 -3.08 18.14
N ASP A 148 25.67 -3.61 18.26
CA ASP A 148 24.48 -2.78 18.37
C ASP A 148 24.14 -2.66 19.85
N VAL A 149 24.35 -1.47 20.44
CA VAL A 149 24.13 -1.26 21.89
C VAL A 149 22.67 -1.48 22.30
N LYS A 150 21.72 -1.27 21.39
CA LYS A 150 20.28 -1.44 21.68
C LYS A 150 19.85 -2.89 21.53
N ASN A 151 20.34 -3.57 20.50
CA ASN A 151 19.88 -4.91 20.14
C ASN A 151 20.82 -6.04 20.59
N GLY A 152 21.99 -5.71 21.16
CA GLY A 152 22.98 -6.67 21.61
C GLY A 152 23.55 -7.55 20.50
N LYS A 153 23.76 -8.82 20.80
CA LYS A 153 24.22 -9.87 19.88
C LYS A 153 23.10 -10.86 19.58
N THR A 154 23.27 -11.68 18.55
CA THR A 154 22.41 -12.85 18.34
C THR A 154 22.65 -13.90 19.43
N GLN A 155 21.76 -14.91 19.53
CA GLN A 155 21.92 -16.03 20.46
C GLN A 155 23.27 -16.77 20.26
N ASN A 156 23.78 -16.81 19.02
CA ASN A 156 25.07 -17.44 18.69
C ASN A 156 26.25 -16.45 18.81
N GLY A 157 26.09 -15.34 19.54
CA GLY A 157 27.14 -14.36 19.78
C GLY A 157 27.52 -13.48 18.58
N LYS A 158 26.81 -13.54 17.46
CA LYS A 158 27.12 -12.72 16.27
C LYS A 158 26.66 -11.26 16.46
N LEU A 159 27.42 -10.34 15.89
CA LEU A 159 27.11 -8.91 15.89
C LEU A 159 25.86 -8.59 15.06
N ARG A 160 25.26 -7.43 15.33
CA ARG A 160 24.00 -6.96 14.70
C ARG A 160 24.09 -5.57 14.06
N GLY A 161 25.17 -4.82 14.31
CA GLY A 161 25.39 -3.50 13.74
C GLY A 161 26.11 -3.55 12.39
N VAL A 162 25.70 -2.69 11.47
CA VAL A 162 26.28 -2.54 10.12
C VAL A 162 27.02 -1.21 9.90
N CYS A 163 27.06 -0.36 10.93
CA CYS A 163 27.78 0.90 10.95
C CYS A 163 28.23 1.21 12.38
N ASN A 164 29.30 1.99 12.53
CA ASN A 164 29.84 2.45 13.80
C ASN A 164 28.80 3.14 14.70
N CYS A 165 27.80 3.81 14.11
CA CYS A 165 26.74 4.46 14.87
C CYS A 165 25.81 3.49 15.63
N ALA A 166 25.83 2.20 15.30
CA ALA A 166 25.15 1.18 16.09
C ALA A 166 25.81 1.00 17.48
N SER A 167 27.10 1.31 17.59
CA SER A 167 27.86 1.26 18.84
C SER A 167 27.74 2.55 19.68
N GLY A 168 26.96 3.54 19.24
CA GLY A 168 26.85 4.86 19.88
C GLY A 168 27.85 5.91 19.40
N ASN A 169 28.72 5.55 18.44
CA ASN A 169 29.73 6.46 17.89
C ASN A 169 29.22 7.27 16.69
N GLU A 170 30.05 8.15 16.14
CA GLU A 170 29.74 8.87 14.91
C GLU A 170 29.56 7.94 13.70
N CYS A 171 28.68 8.35 12.79
CA CYS A 171 28.32 7.58 11.61
C CYS A 171 29.34 7.80 10.48
N ASP A 172 30.02 6.72 10.06
CA ASP A 172 30.89 6.72 8.89
C ASP A 172 30.24 5.89 7.76
N VAL A 173 29.33 6.51 7.01
CA VAL A 173 28.65 5.86 5.88
C VAL A 173 29.63 5.54 4.76
N GLY A 174 30.64 6.39 4.52
CA GLY A 174 31.61 6.21 3.44
C GLY A 174 32.38 4.89 3.56
N LYS A 175 32.77 4.51 4.79
CA LYS A 175 33.47 3.25 5.04
C LYS A 175 32.56 2.06 5.34
N SER A 176 31.38 2.30 5.92
CA SER A 176 30.52 1.21 6.41
C SER A 176 29.47 0.74 5.40
N ARG A 177 29.16 1.56 4.39
CA ARG A 177 28.08 1.28 3.43
C ARG A 177 28.40 0.03 2.61
N GLN A 178 27.43 -0.88 2.56
CA GLN A 178 27.52 -2.09 1.76
C GLN A 178 26.43 -2.07 0.69
N GLU A 179 26.84 -2.22 -0.56
CA GLU A 179 25.95 -2.27 -1.71
C GLU A 179 25.78 -3.70 -2.22
N ASN A 180 24.81 -3.91 -3.11
CA ASN A 180 24.55 -5.22 -3.73
C ASN A 180 24.40 -6.36 -2.70
N THR A 181 23.64 -6.09 -1.64
CA THR A 181 23.26 -7.07 -0.62
C THR A 181 21.77 -7.37 -0.70
N LEU A 182 21.40 -8.63 -0.43
CA LEU A 182 19.99 -9.03 -0.48
C LEU A 182 19.21 -8.33 0.62
N ILE A 183 19.66 -8.42 1.88
CA ILE A 183 19.19 -7.57 2.97
C ILE A 183 19.72 -6.15 2.73
N PRO A 184 18.85 -5.13 2.51
CA PRO A 184 19.33 -3.79 2.23
C PRO A 184 20.04 -3.19 3.46
N TRP A 185 21.32 -2.87 3.32
CA TRP A 185 22.15 -2.27 4.40
C TRP A 185 21.47 -1.06 5.06
N CYS A 186 20.85 -0.19 4.26
CA CYS A 186 20.22 1.03 4.75
C CYS A 186 19.07 0.78 5.73
N LEU A 187 18.35 -0.34 5.58
CA LEU A 187 17.27 -0.71 6.47
C LEU A 187 17.82 -1.10 7.84
N VAL A 188 18.83 -1.97 7.88
CA VAL A 188 19.50 -2.34 9.14
C VAL A 188 20.14 -1.12 9.80
N HIS A 189 20.83 -0.29 9.02
CA HIS A 189 21.54 0.90 9.51
C HIS A 189 20.63 1.88 10.27
N THR A 190 19.36 2.02 9.84
CA THR A 190 18.43 3.01 10.40
C THR A 190 17.24 2.40 11.13
N ALA A 191 17.15 1.06 11.24
CA ALA A 191 16.02 0.32 11.80
C ALA A 191 15.61 0.81 13.19
N ASN A 192 16.59 1.00 14.09
CA ASN A 192 16.34 1.44 15.48
C ASN A 192 15.74 2.85 15.59
N ARG A 193 15.88 3.69 14.56
CA ARG A 193 15.32 5.06 14.51
C ARG A 193 13.95 5.11 13.83
N GLN A 194 13.55 4.03 13.16
CA GLN A 194 12.43 4.02 12.21
C GLN A 194 11.49 2.84 12.48
N TYR A 195 11.34 2.48 13.76
CA TYR A 195 10.48 1.37 14.20
C TYR A 195 10.68 0.08 13.39
N GLN A 196 11.95 -0.28 13.19
CA GLN A 196 12.38 -1.46 12.44
C GLN A 196 11.93 -1.48 10.96
N TRP A 197 11.53 -0.34 10.40
CA TRP A 197 11.01 -0.24 9.04
C TRP A 197 9.92 -1.28 8.75
N SER A 198 9.10 -1.58 9.75
CA SER A 198 8.11 -2.66 9.69
C SER A 198 7.18 -2.45 8.49
N GLY A 199 7.10 -3.46 7.62
CA GLY A 199 6.31 -3.46 6.41
C GLY A 199 7.07 -3.16 5.12
N LEU A 200 8.30 -2.64 5.12
CA LEU A 200 9.08 -2.47 3.89
C LEU A 200 9.39 -3.82 3.24
N TYR A 201 9.29 -3.94 1.91
CA TYR A 201 9.25 -5.21 1.18
C TYR A 201 8.14 -6.16 1.68
N GLY A 202 7.11 -5.65 2.33
CA GLY A 202 6.04 -6.48 2.83
C GLY A 202 5.05 -6.88 1.73
N ARG A 203 4.53 -8.09 1.86
CA ARG A 203 3.38 -8.55 1.06
C ARG A 203 2.08 -7.99 1.65
N LEU A 204 1.15 -7.68 0.76
CA LEU A 204 -0.24 -7.53 1.12
C LEU A 204 -0.78 -8.86 1.66
N GLN A 205 -1.75 -8.77 2.57
CA GLN A 205 -2.46 -9.92 3.09
C GLN A 205 -3.85 -9.96 2.49
N PHE A 206 -4.28 -11.12 1.99
CA PHE A 206 -5.60 -11.25 1.37
C PHE A 206 -6.75 -10.84 2.29
N ASP A 207 -6.67 -11.21 3.57
CA ASP A 207 -7.71 -10.91 4.56
C ASP A 207 -7.50 -9.54 5.23
N GLY A 208 -6.46 -8.80 4.82
CA GLY A 208 -6.18 -7.43 5.24
C GLY A 208 -6.76 -6.39 4.28
N PHE A 209 -6.18 -5.18 4.30
CA PHE A 209 -6.55 -4.06 3.44
C PHE A 209 -5.31 -3.45 2.78
N PHE A 210 -5.50 -2.68 1.71
CA PHE A 210 -4.41 -1.93 1.10
C PHE A 210 -3.99 -0.78 2.03
N PRO A 211 -2.68 -0.59 2.30
CA PRO A 211 -2.22 0.66 2.91
C PRO A 211 -2.55 1.83 1.98
N THR A 212 -2.34 3.07 2.44
CA THR A 212 -2.55 4.27 1.62
C THR A 212 -1.87 4.11 0.26
N ILE A 213 -2.67 4.08 -0.80
CA ILE A 213 -2.18 4.00 -2.17
C ILE A 213 -1.44 5.27 -2.50
N VAL A 214 -0.26 5.10 -3.08
CA VAL A 214 0.59 6.21 -3.46
C VAL A 214 0.83 6.27 -4.95
N THR A 215 1.32 7.43 -5.35
CA THR A 215 1.57 7.81 -6.73
C THR A 215 2.66 6.98 -7.41
N ASN A 216 3.50 6.28 -6.63
CA ASN A 216 4.55 5.40 -7.12
C ASN A 216 4.82 4.28 -6.10
N PRO A 217 4.28 3.06 -6.30
CA PRO A 217 4.48 1.95 -5.37
C PRO A 217 5.92 1.43 -5.43
N GLU A 218 6.62 1.48 -4.29
CA GLU A 218 8.00 1.00 -4.16
C GLU A 218 8.17 0.18 -2.87
N PRO A 219 8.84 -0.99 -2.90
CA PRO A 219 9.02 -1.85 -1.73
C PRO A 219 9.75 -1.16 -0.55
N ILE A 220 10.63 -0.20 -0.84
CA ILE A 220 11.36 0.57 0.18
C ILE A 220 10.70 1.93 0.49
N GLY A 221 9.61 2.27 -0.19
CA GLY A 221 8.86 3.51 0.03
C GLY A 221 8.12 3.50 1.37
N LYS A 222 7.72 4.69 1.86
CA LYS A 222 7.10 4.88 3.19
C LYS A 222 5.87 4.00 3.48
N GLN A 223 5.23 3.43 2.46
CA GLN A 223 4.06 2.55 2.59
C GLN A 223 4.45 1.10 2.91
N GLY A 224 5.63 0.68 2.42
CA GLY A 224 6.25 -0.63 2.60
C GLY A 224 5.55 -1.81 1.94
N ARG A 225 4.26 -2.01 2.23
CA ARG A 225 3.48 -3.18 1.81
C ARG A 225 2.85 -2.96 0.45
N VAL A 226 3.64 -3.21 -0.61
CA VAL A 226 3.21 -3.03 -2.01
C VAL A 226 3.42 -4.27 -2.86
N ILE A 227 3.81 -5.40 -2.27
CA ILE A 227 4.00 -6.66 -2.99
C ILE A 227 2.69 -7.45 -3.00
N HIS A 228 2.38 -8.08 -4.13
CA HIS A 228 1.21 -8.95 -4.26
C HIS A 228 1.23 -10.09 -3.20
N PRO A 229 0.07 -10.51 -2.64
CA PRO A 229 0.04 -11.55 -1.60
C PRO A 229 0.73 -12.86 -2.00
N GLN A 230 0.64 -13.26 -3.27
CA GLN A 230 1.17 -14.54 -3.77
C GLN A 230 2.15 -14.42 -4.94
N GLU A 231 2.18 -13.29 -5.65
CA GLU A 231 3.00 -13.16 -6.85
C GLU A 231 4.26 -12.39 -6.50
N ASN A 232 5.38 -12.72 -7.16
CA ASN A 232 6.67 -12.07 -6.90
C ASN A 232 6.80 -10.77 -7.70
N ARG A 233 5.83 -9.88 -7.50
CA ARG A 233 5.74 -8.57 -8.15
C ARG A 233 5.12 -7.56 -7.20
N ILE A 234 5.38 -6.29 -7.49
CA ILE A 234 4.61 -5.20 -6.89
C ILE A 234 3.18 -5.18 -7.45
N ILE A 235 2.29 -4.52 -6.74
CA ILE A 235 0.91 -4.33 -7.17
C ILE A 235 0.80 -3.60 -8.52
N SER A 236 -0.17 -4.02 -9.32
CA SER A 236 -0.42 -3.49 -10.66
C SER A 236 -1.20 -2.17 -10.61
N VAL A 237 -1.24 -1.45 -11.74
CA VAL A 237 -2.09 -0.25 -11.89
C VAL A 237 -3.57 -0.60 -11.62
N ARG A 238 -4.11 -1.67 -12.22
CA ARG A 238 -5.49 -2.15 -11.97
C ARG A 238 -5.76 -2.53 -10.51
N GLU A 239 -4.84 -3.20 -9.83
CA GLU A 239 -4.98 -3.53 -8.40
C GLU A 239 -5.05 -2.25 -7.53
N CYS A 240 -4.19 -1.26 -7.82
CA CYS A 240 -4.29 0.05 -7.19
C CYS A 240 -5.63 0.76 -7.50
N ALA A 241 -6.07 0.73 -8.76
CA ALA A 241 -7.34 1.35 -9.17
C ALA A 241 -8.52 0.76 -8.41
N ARG A 242 -8.57 -0.58 -8.30
CA ARG A 242 -9.58 -1.26 -7.51
C ARG A 242 -9.49 -0.94 -6.03
N SER A 243 -8.31 -0.82 -5.43
CA SER A 243 -8.23 -0.40 -4.03
C SER A 243 -8.75 1.03 -3.79
N GLN A 244 -8.75 1.87 -4.82
CA GLN A 244 -9.36 3.20 -4.83
C GLN A 244 -10.79 3.21 -5.35
N THR A 245 -11.45 2.05 -5.51
CA THR A 245 -12.85 1.93 -5.97
C THR A 245 -13.14 2.47 -7.37
N PHE A 246 -12.11 2.54 -8.25
CA PHE A 246 -12.34 2.85 -9.65
C PHE A 246 -13.02 1.67 -10.37
N PRO A 247 -14.09 1.93 -11.15
CA PRO A 247 -14.66 0.95 -12.05
C PRO A 247 -13.61 0.38 -13.03
N ASP A 248 -13.79 -0.88 -13.43
CA ASP A 248 -12.84 -1.57 -14.29
C ASP A 248 -12.82 -1.06 -15.74
N ASN A 249 -13.87 -0.35 -16.15
CA ASN A 249 -13.94 0.34 -17.43
C ASN A 249 -13.31 1.75 -17.42
N PHE A 250 -12.91 2.27 -16.25
CA PHE A 250 -12.25 3.57 -16.15
C PHE A 250 -10.89 3.52 -16.85
N SER A 251 -10.65 4.51 -17.70
CA SER A 251 -9.41 4.64 -18.49
C SER A 251 -8.46 5.64 -17.85
N PHE A 252 -7.20 5.23 -17.66
CA PHE A 252 -6.12 6.08 -17.21
C PHE A 252 -5.18 6.41 -18.36
N MET A 253 -4.60 7.61 -18.36
CA MET A 253 -3.76 8.08 -19.48
C MET A 253 -2.27 8.06 -19.14
N GLY A 254 -1.41 8.01 -20.15
CA GLY A 254 0.05 8.09 -19.99
C GLY A 254 0.74 6.78 -19.61
N GLY A 255 2.01 6.89 -19.21
CA GLY A 255 2.84 5.74 -18.83
C GLY A 255 2.37 5.06 -17.54
N ILE A 256 2.95 3.89 -17.22
CA ILE A 256 2.66 3.20 -15.94
C ILE A 256 2.83 4.14 -14.72
N PRO A 257 3.92 4.93 -14.61
CA PRO A 257 4.08 5.88 -13.50
C PRO A 257 2.97 6.95 -13.44
N ASP A 258 2.52 7.45 -14.59
CA ASP A 258 1.47 8.47 -14.67
C ASP A 258 0.11 7.92 -14.23
N ARG A 259 -0.18 6.67 -14.59
CA ARG A 259 -1.43 6.00 -14.18
C ARG A 259 -1.43 5.72 -12.67
N HIS A 260 -0.31 5.26 -12.09
CA HIS A 260 -0.18 5.18 -10.63
C HIS A 260 -0.35 6.55 -9.95
N ARG A 261 0.21 7.61 -10.53
CA ARG A 261 0.06 8.98 -10.01
C ARG A 261 -1.38 9.47 -10.02
N GLN A 262 -2.12 9.25 -11.12
CA GLN A 262 -3.55 9.55 -11.21
C GLN A 262 -4.34 8.86 -10.10
N ILE A 263 -4.12 7.54 -9.93
CA ILE A 263 -4.82 6.74 -8.93
C ILE A 263 -4.46 7.16 -7.49
N GLY A 264 -3.19 7.43 -7.23
CA GLY A 264 -2.71 7.84 -5.89
C GLY A 264 -3.26 9.20 -5.46
N ASN A 265 -3.39 10.14 -6.39
CA ASN A 265 -3.90 11.48 -6.10
C ASN A 265 -5.44 11.52 -5.98
N ALA A 266 -6.14 10.63 -6.67
CA ALA A 266 -7.60 10.63 -6.74
C ALA A 266 -8.30 10.37 -5.41
N VAL A 267 -9.47 11.00 -5.23
CA VAL A 267 -10.44 10.60 -4.20
C VAL A 267 -11.14 9.32 -4.68
N PRO A 268 -11.27 8.27 -3.83
CA PRO A 268 -11.96 7.05 -4.23
C PRO A 268 -13.39 7.34 -4.72
N PRO A 269 -13.82 6.86 -5.91
CA PRO A 269 -15.15 7.17 -6.46
C PRO A 269 -16.32 6.80 -5.53
N LEU A 270 -16.27 5.69 -4.80
CA LEU A 270 -17.36 5.34 -3.88
C LEU A 270 -17.43 6.27 -2.65
N LEU A 271 -16.30 6.82 -2.22
CA LEU A 271 -16.27 7.85 -1.17
C LEU A 271 -16.87 9.16 -1.70
N ALA A 272 -16.45 9.58 -2.90
CA ALA A 272 -17.00 10.78 -3.56
C ALA A 272 -18.51 10.65 -3.82
N TYR A 273 -18.97 9.47 -4.25
CA TYR A 273 -20.39 9.16 -4.44
C TYR A 273 -21.17 9.29 -3.12
N SER A 274 -20.66 8.73 -2.04
CA SER A 274 -21.31 8.81 -0.72
C SER A 274 -21.44 10.25 -0.22
N ILE A 275 -20.42 11.09 -0.47
CA ILE A 275 -20.46 12.54 -0.22
C ILE A 275 -21.51 13.20 -1.11
N GLY A 276 -21.50 12.91 -2.41
CA GLY A 276 -22.46 13.47 -3.39
C GLY A 276 -23.92 13.19 -3.03
N LEU A 277 -24.23 12.04 -2.42
CA LEU A 277 -25.57 11.76 -1.90
C LEU A 277 -25.98 12.71 -0.76
N GLN A 278 -25.05 13.15 0.09
CA GLN A 278 -25.35 14.14 1.14
C GLN A 278 -25.64 15.52 0.55
N PHE A 279 -24.91 15.89 -0.50
CA PHE A 279 -25.16 17.13 -1.23
C PHE A 279 -26.54 17.07 -1.92
N LYS A 280 -26.86 15.96 -2.58
CA LYS A 280 -28.18 15.75 -3.18
C LYS A 280 -29.30 15.86 -2.16
N ALA A 281 -29.16 15.25 -0.98
CA ALA A 281 -30.16 15.33 0.08
C ALA A 281 -30.38 16.78 0.56
N ALA A 282 -29.28 17.52 0.78
CA ALA A 282 -29.36 18.92 1.20
C ALA A 282 -30.07 19.82 0.18
N ILE A 283 -29.88 19.57 -1.12
CA ILE A 283 -30.56 20.31 -2.19
C ILE A 283 -32.05 19.97 -2.25
N ILE A 284 -32.43 18.69 -2.10
CA ILE A 284 -33.83 18.24 -2.19
C ILE A 284 -34.66 18.79 -1.02
N GLU A 285 -34.12 18.79 0.20
CA GLU A 285 -34.82 19.29 1.39
C GLU A 285 -35.17 20.79 1.31
N MET A 286 -34.56 21.54 0.39
CA MET A 286 -34.94 22.94 0.12
C MET A 286 -36.08 23.09 -0.87
N ALA A 287 -36.29 22.08 -1.73
CA ALA A 287 -37.29 22.12 -2.78
C ALA A 287 -38.70 21.69 -2.29
N THR A 288 -38.79 21.22 -1.04
CA THR A 288 -40.00 20.77 -0.35
C THR A 288 -40.35 21.71 0.79
#